data_AF-A0A1H3Q9E0-F1
#
_entry.id   AF-A0A1H3Q9E0-F1
#
_cell.length_a   1.000
_cell.length_b   1.000
_cell.length_c   1.000
_cell.angle_alpha   90.00
_cell.angle_beta   90.00
_cell.angle_gamma   90.00
#
_symmetry.space_group_name_H-M   'P 1'
#
loop_
_entity.id
_entity.type
_entity.pdbx_description
1 polymer ?
#
loop_
_entity_poly.entity_id
_entity_poly.type
_entity_poly.pdbx_seq_one_letter_code
_entity_poly.pdbx_strand_id
1 'polypeptide(L)' 'MKDILKSQLESYKRDNSKKSKQAMLSTLNAMVGTMTNNDSSTLNSIQTAKSALTSSSSNKNEIVQSVENVISNLS' A
#
# COMPACT_ATOMS: atom_id res chain seq x y z
N MET A 1 8.50 -4.45 7.26
CA MET A 1 7.91 -4.05 5.96
C MET A 1 7.31 -2.64 5.96
N LYS A 2 6.86 -2.10 7.11
CA LYS A 2 6.35 -0.73 7.26
C LYS A 2 7.27 0.35 6.66
N ASP A 3 8.57 0.31 6.96
CA ASP A 3 9.52 1.33 6.46
C ASP A 3 9.79 1.23 4.95
N ILE A 4 9.79 0.01 4.41
CA ILE A 4 9.90 -0.22 2.96
C ILE A 4 8.69 0.42 2.26
N LEU A 5 7.48 0.17 2.78
CA LEU A 5 6.25 0.74 2.22
C LEU A 5 6.23 2.26 2.32
N LYS A 6 6.67 2.85 3.45
CA LYS A 6 6.86 4.30 3.62
C LYS A 6 7.80 4.88 2.55
N SER A 7 8.98 4.28 2.36
CA SER A 7 9.96 4.77 1.39
C SER A 7 9.42 4.70 -0.06
N GLN A 8 8.68 3.63 -0.39
CA GLN A 8 8.06 3.47 -1.70
C GLN A 8 6.92 4.47 -1.92
N LEU A 9 6.12 4.74 -0.88
CA LEU A 9 5.08 5.77 -0.90
C LEU A 9 5.69 7.16 -1.15
N GLU A 10 6.76 7.53 -0.45
CA GLU A 10 7.44 8.82 -0.68
C GLU A 10 8.03 8.93 -2.10
N SER A 11 8.49 7.82 -2.66
CA SER A 11 8.93 7.77 -4.05
C SER A 11 7.76 8.01 -5.01
N TYR A 12 6.61 7.36 -4.78
CA TYR A 12 5.39 7.56 -5.58
C TYR A 12 4.82 8.98 -5.45
N LYS A 13 4.85 9.57 -4.25
CA LYS A 13 4.46 10.97 -4.04
C LYS A 13 5.30 11.93 -4.89
N ARG A 14 6.58 11.63 -5.12
CA ARG A 14 7.45 12.44 -5.99
C ARG A 14 7.25 12.14 -7.47
N ASP A 15 7.25 10.87 -7.86
CA ASP A 15 7.37 10.47 -9.27
C ASP A 15 6.04 10.10 -9.95
N ASN A 16 5.00 9.78 -9.19
CA ASN A 16 3.71 9.25 -9.65
C ASN A 16 3.85 8.09 -10.67
N SER A 17 4.93 7.32 -10.59
CA SER A 17 5.32 6.41 -11.65
C SER A 17 4.64 5.04 -11.52
N LYS A 18 4.47 4.35 -12.65
CA LYS A 18 4.00 2.95 -12.65
C LYS A 18 4.95 2.04 -11.87
N LYS A 19 6.26 2.33 -11.92
CA LYS A 19 7.29 1.56 -11.22
C LYS A 19 7.14 1.68 -9.70
N SER A 20 6.92 2.88 -9.17
CA SER A 20 6.70 3.08 -7.73
C SER A 20 5.35 2.51 -7.27
N LYS A 21 4.29 2.56 -8.09
CA LYS A 21 3.05 1.80 -7.86
C LYS A 21 3.30 0.29 -7.74
N GLN A 22 4.02 -0.29 -8.69
CA GLN A 22 4.32 -1.73 -8.71
C GLN A 22 5.16 -2.15 -7.50
N ALA A 23 6.10 -1.31 -7.07
CA ALA A 23 6.89 -1.56 -5.87
C ALA A 23 6.02 -1.63 -4.61
N MET A 24 5.09 -0.68 -4.43
CA MET A 24 4.13 -0.72 -3.31
C MET A 24 3.24 -1.96 -3.37
N LEU A 25 2.71 -2.30 -4.56
CA LEU A 25 1.86 -3.48 -4.74
C LEU A 25 2.60 -4.78 -4.36
N SER A 26 3.87 -4.90 -4.75
CA SER A 26 4.71 -6.05 -4.41
C SER A 26 4.91 -6.17 -2.89
N THR A 27 5.22 -5.06 -2.22
CA THR A 27 5.35 -5.02 -0.76
C THR A 27 4.04 -5.39 -0.04
N LEU A 28 2.90 -4.86 -0.50
CA LEU A 28 1.59 -5.20 0.08
C LEU A 28 1.26 -6.69 -0.08
N ASN A 29 1.60 -7.30 -1.22
CA ASN A 29 1.42 -8.75 -1.41
C ASN A 29 2.30 -9.56 -0.46
N ALA A 30 3.55 -9.14 -0.23
CA ALA A 30 4.43 -9.79 0.73
C ALA A 30 3.91 -9.66 2.17
N MET A 31 3.34 -8.50 2.54
CA MET A 31 2.73 -8.29 3.86
C MET A 31 1.63 -9.31 4.15
N VAL A 32 0.68 -9.52 3.23
CA VAL A 32 -0.41 -10.49 3.39
C VAL A 32 0.13 -11.89 3.68
N GLY A 33 1.21 -12.31 3.01
CA GLY A 33 1.82 -13.62 3.22
C GLY A 33 2.44 -13.83 4.60
N THR A 34 2.69 -12.75 5.35
CA THR A 34 3.31 -12.80 6.70
C THR A 34 2.32 -12.54 7.83
N MET A 35 1.10 -12.12 7.51
CA MET A 35 0.10 -11.77 8.53
C MET A 35 -0.62 -13.01 9.03
N THR A 36 -0.77 -13.13 10.35
CA THR A 36 -1.61 -14.15 10.98
C THR A 36 -3.05 -13.63 11.08
N ASN A 37 -4.03 -14.55 11.09
CA ASN A 37 -5.48 -14.28 10.97
C ASN A 37 -6.10 -13.28 11.97
N ASN A 38 -5.35 -12.76 12.94
CA ASN A 38 -5.87 -11.91 14.00
C ASN A 38 -5.79 -10.39 13.70
N ASP A 39 -5.22 -9.98 12.56
CA ASP A 39 -4.94 -8.57 12.25
C ASP A 39 -5.89 -8.02 11.17
N SER A 40 -7.20 -8.08 11.46
CA SER A 40 -8.28 -7.86 10.48
C SER A 40 -8.35 -6.42 9.93
N SER A 41 -8.03 -5.41 10.75
CA SER A 41 -7.97 -4.01 10.33
C SER A 41 -6.83 -3.78 9.34
N THR A 42 -5.65 -4.30 9.64
CA THR A 42 -4.47 -4.23 8.78
C THR A 42 -4.74 -4.97 7.46
N LEU A 43 -5.36 -6.16 7.50
CA LEU A 43 -5.69 -6.91 6.28
C LEU A 43 -6.66 -6.12 5.38
N ASN A 44 -7.73 -5.56 5.96
CA ASN A 44 -8.69 -4.75 5.22
C ASN A 44 -8.02 -3.52 4.58
N SER A 45 -7.16 -2.82 5.33
CA SER A 45 -6.41 -1.67 4.80
C SER A 45 -5.52 -2.05 3.61
N ILE A 46 -4.86 -3.22 3.67
CA ILE A 46 -4.03 -3.73 2.58
C ILE A 46 -4.87 -4.04 1.34
N GLN A 47 -6.04 -4.64 1.51
CA GLN A 47 -6.95 -4.92 0.40
C GLN A 47 -7.43 -3.63 -0.27
N THR A 48 -7.79 -2.61 0.51
CA THR A 48 -8.16 -1.28 -0.02
C THR A 48 -7.02 -0.65 -0.82
N ALA A 49 -5.79 -0.66 -0.27
CA ALA A 49 -4.62 -0.10 -0.96
C ALA A 49 -4.29 -0.85 -2.26
N LYS A 50 -4.41 -2.19 -2.26
CA LYS A 50 -4.23 -3.00 -3.48
C LYS A 50 -5.23 -2.61 -4.55
N SER A 51 -6.51 -2.48 -4.21
CA SER A 51 -7.56 -2.07 -5.14
C SER A 51 -7.27 -0.70 -5.75
N ALA A 52 -6.85 0.28 -4.94
CA ALA A 52 -6.48 1.61 -5.42
C ALA A 52 -5.26 1.57 -6.36
N LEU A 53 -4.25 0.76 -6.05
CA LEU A 53 -3.05 0.62 -6.88
C LEU A 53 -3.30 -0.02 -8.24
N THR A 54 -4.25 -0.96 -8.32
CA THR A 54 -4.59 -1.70 -9.55
C THR A 54 -5.73 -1.07 -10.34
N SER A 55 -6.52 -0.19 -9.73
CA SER A 55 -7.63 0.47 -10.40
C SER A 55 -7.13 1.42 -11.50
N SER A 56 -7.78 1.36 -12.66
CA SER A 56 -7.55 2.29 -13.77
C SER A 56 -8.19 3.66 -13.53
N SER A 57 -9.16 3.76 -12.62
CA SER A 57 -9.84 5.01 -12.25
C SER A 57 -9.21 5.71 -11.05
N SER A 58 -8.32 5.04 -10.30
CA SER A 58 -7.77 5.64 -9.09
C SER A 58 -6.76 6.72 -9.36
N ASN A 59 -6.97 7.87 -8.71
CA ASN A 59 -6.06 9.01 -8.80
C ASN A 59 -4.92 8.91 -7.78
N LYS A 60 -3.94 9.81 -7.90
CA LYS A 60 -2.74 9.82 -7.06
C LYS A 60 -3.08 9.94 -5.56
N ASN A 61 -4.03 10.79 -5.20
CA ASN A 61 -4.36 11.06 -3.80
C ASN A 61 -5.04 9.86 -3.14
N GLU A 62 -5.96 9.19 -3.84
CA GLU A 62 -6.60 7.96 -3.33
C GLU A 62 -5.58 6.86 -3.04
N ILE A 63 -4.58 6.72 -3.91
CA ILE A 63 -3.50 5.75 -3.73
C ILE A 63 -2.63 6.13 -2.54
N VAL A 64 -2.29 7.41 -2.40
CA VAL A 64 -1.52 7.89 -1.25
C VAL A 64 -2.27 7.63 0.05
N GLN A 65 -3.53 8.07 0.16
CA GLN A 65 -4.34 7.91 1.36
C GLN A 65 -4.54 6.44 1.74
N SER A 66 -4.82 5.58 0.77
CA SER A 66 -5.01 4.15 1.05
C SER A 66 -3.73 3.47 1.54
N VAL A 67 -2.55 3.83 1.00
CA VAL A 67 -1.27 3.30 1.48
C VAL A 67 -0.88 3.90 2.84
N GLU A 68 -1.16 5.18 3.09
CA GLU A 68 -0.97 5.79 4.42
C GLU A 68 -1.82 5.12 5.50
N ASN A 69 -3.06 4.73 5.14
CA ASN A 69 -3.91 3.96 6.03
C ASN A 69 -3.27 2.60 6.38
N VAL A 70 -2.69 1.88 5.42
CA VAL A 70 -1.94 0.64 5.71
C VAL A 70 -0.81 0.91 6.69
N ILE A 71 0.02 1.92 6.42
CA ILE A 71 1.17 2.27 7.25
C ILE A 71 0.75 2.60 8.69
N SER A 72 -0.42 3.20 8.86
CA SER A 72 -0.97 3.60 10.16
C SER A 72 -1.52 2.40 10.95
N ASN A 73 -2.00 1.36 10.27
CA ASN A 73 -2.47 0.12 10.90
C ASN A 73 -1.33 -0.87 11.20
N LEU A 74 -0.22 -0.79 10.45
CA LEU A 74 0.99 -1.53 10.80
C LEU A 74 1.55 -0.98 12.11
N SER A 75 1.47 -1.75 13.19
CA SER A 75 2.10 -1.42 14.48
C SER A 75 3.60 -1.19 14.31
#